data_AF-A0A8J9ZTJ2-F1
#
_entry.id   AF-A0A8J9ZTJ2-F1
#
_cell.length_a   1.000
_cell.length_b   1.000
_cell.length_c   1.000
_cell.angle_alpha   90.00
_cell.angle_beta   90.00
_cell.angle_gamma   90.00
#
_symmetry.space_group_name_H-M   'P 1'
#
loop_
_entity.id
_entity.type
_entity.pdbx_description
1 polymer ?
#
loop_
_entity_poly.entity_id
_entity_poly.type
_entity_poly.pdbx_seq_one_letter_code
_entity_poly.pdbx_strand_id
1 'polypeptide(L)'
;MSDDELEGIYIRPRSDGGLFNLARLKSQRHVLVKCIIELFYADDSALVAHTLDGIQRLLEKFDEATRAYGMTINIKKTEVLYQPGQPHIPPRALMGGTPLV
;
A
#
# COMPACT_ATOMS: atom_id res chain seq x y z
N MET A 1 -5.79 -23.25 -5.37
CA MET A 1 -5.28 -21.88 -5.57
C MET A 1 -4.58 -21.54 -4.29
N SER A 2 -3.25 -21.50 -4.32
CA SER A 2 -2.45 -21.06 -3.17
C SER A 2 -2.88 -19.64 -2.82
N ASP A 3 -3.18 -19.39 -1.55
CA ASP A 3 -3.27 -18.03 -1.02
C ASP A 3 -1.87 -17.43 -1.16
N ASP A 4 -1.58 -16.83 -2.32
CA ASP A 4 -0.52 -15.83 -2.42
C ASP A 4 -0.94 -14.72 -1.48
N GLU A 5 -0.29 -14.70 -0.32
CA GLU A 5 -0.50 -13.70 0.71
C GLU A 5 -0.28 -12.33 0.07
N LEU A 6 -1.37 -11.60 -0.17
CA LEU A 6 -1.30 -10.32 -0.86
C LEU A 6 -0.35 -9.40 -0.11
N GLU A 7 0.59 -8.80 -0.83
CA GLU A 7 1.71 -8.01 -0.27
C GLU A 7 1.28 -6.71 0.41
N GLY A 8 -0.01 -6.39 0.36
CA GLY A 8 -0.60 -5.18 0.90
C GLY A 8 -0.87 -5.21 2.40
N ILE A 9 -1.39 -4.10 2.91
CA ILE A 9 -1.74 -3.92 4.31
C ILE A 9 -3.16 -4.42 4.56
N TYR A 10 -3.31 -5.31 5.54
CA TYR A 10 -4.62 -5.78 5.97
C TYR A 10 -5.27 -4.77 6.93
N ILE A 11 -6.35 -4.12 6.48
CA ILE A 11 -7.20 -3.29 7.31
C ILE A 11 -8.46 -4.08 7.68
N ARG A 12 -8.90 -3.89 8.92
CA ARG A 12 -10.11 -4.50 9.46
C ARG A 12 -11.20 -3.45 9.67
N PRO A 13 -11.86 -2.94 8.60
CA PRO A 13 -12.89 -1.92 8.75
C PRO A 13 -14.19 -2.52 9.30
N ARG A 14 -15.01 -1.65 9.86
CA ARG A 14 -16.33 -1.98 10.38
C ARG A 14 -17.33 -0.93 9.92
N SER A 15 -18.44 -1.38 9.33
CA SER A 15 -19.50 -0.50 8.82
C SER A 15 -20.68 -0.47 9.80
N ASP A 16 -20.63 0.42 10.78
CA ASP A 16 -21.74 0.70 11.70
C ASP A 16 -21.80 2.19 12.08
N GLY A 17 -22.94 2.67 12.57
CA GLY A 17 -23.11 4.08 12.94
C GLY A 17 -22.64 4.37 14.38
N GLY A 18 -21.96 5.50 14.64
CA GLY A 18 -21.56 5.91 15.99
C GLY A 18 -20.06 5.82 16.26
N LEU A 19 -19.30 6.70 15.60
CA LEU A 19 -17.83 6.79 15.58
C LEU A 19 -17.16 6.75 16.96
N PHE A 20 -17.80 7.29 18.00
CA PHE A 20 -17.19 7.49 19.33
C PHE A 20 -17.46 6.37 20.34
N ASN A 21 -18.11 5.27 19.96
CA ASN A 21 -18.33 4.15 20.87
C ASN A 21 -17.20 3.11 20.80
N LEU A 22 -16.15 3.31 21.60
CA LEU A 22 -14.94 2.47 21.63
C LEU A 22 -15.20 1.01 22.06
N ALA A 23 -16.25 0.74 22.84
CA ALA A 23 -16.60 -0.64 23.23
C ALA A 23 -16.84 -1.53 22.00
N ARG A 24 -17.17 -0.91 20.87
CA ARG A 24 -17.44 -1.60 19.62
C ARG A 24 -16.21 -2.03 18.84
N LEU A 25 -15.02 -1.50 19.13
CA LEU A 25 -13.77 -2.01 18.57
C LEU A 25 -13.51 -3.48 18.97
N LYS A 26 -14.14 -3.94 20.06
CA LYS A 26 -14.09 -5.33 20.53
C LYS A 26 -15.17 -6.23 19.90
N SER A 27 -16.12 -5.66 19.16
CA SER A 27 -17.22 -6.41 18.53
C SER A 27 -16.75 -7.12 17.26
N GLN A 28 -17.13 -8.39 17.11
CA GLN A 28 -16.82 -9.17 15.90
C GLN A 28 -17.89 -9.07 14.81
N ARG A 29 -18.98 -8.32 15.03
CA ARG A 29 -20.07 -8.14 14.05
C ARG A 29 -19.74 -7.01 13.07
N HIS A 30 -20.17 -7.16 11.81
CA HIS A 30 -19.96 -6.18 10.72
C HIS A 30 -18.49 -5.84 10.44
N VAL A 31 -17.59 -6.74 10.80
CA VAL A 31 -16.16 -6.59 10.57
C VAL A 31 -15.80 -7.22 9.23
N LEU A 32 -15.11 -6.47 8.38
CA LEU A 32 -14.50 -6.97 7.15
C LEU A 32 -12.99 -6.99 7.32
N VAL A 33 -12.31 -7.85 6.56
CA VAL A 33 -10.86 -7.77 6.36
C VAL A 33 -10.62 -7.43 4.90
N LYS A 34 -9.83 -6.39 4.66
CA LYS A 34 -9.50 -5.90 3.32
C LYS A 34 -7.98 -5.76 3.23
N CYS A 35 -7.37 -6.41 2.25
CA CYS A 35 -6.00 -6.14 1.88
C CYS A 35 -5.99 -4.90 0.97
N ILE A 36 -5.19 -3.91 1.33
CA ILE A 36 -4.98 -2.69 0.56
C ILE A 36 -3.57 -2.73 0.00
N ILE A 37 -3.45 -2.74 -1.32
CA ILE A 37 -2.16 -2.70 -2.04
C ILE A 37 -1.87 -1.31 -2.63
N GLU A 38 -2.92 -0.56 -2.93
CA GLU A 38 -2.86 0.74 -3.58
C GLU A 38 -3.94 1.68 -3.03
N LEU A 39 -3.61 2.95 -2.94
CA LEU A 39 -4.46 4.04 -2.47
C LEU A 39 -4.42 5.14 -3.54
N PHE A 40 -5.43 5.19 -4.40
CA PHE A 40 -5.57 6.23 -5.42
C PHE A 40 -6.42 7.38 -4.92
N TYR A 41 -5.95 8.61 -5.17
CA TYR A 41 -6.72 9.81 -4.99
C TYR A 41 -6.37 10.83 -6.08
N ALA A 42 -7.32 11.12 -6.97
CA ALA A 42 -7.12 11.99 -8.12
C ALA A 42 -5.88 11.56 -8.96
N ASP A 43 -4.89 12.43 -9.11
CA ASP A 43 -3.62 12.19 -9.79
C ASP A 43 -2.52 11.61 -8.89
N ASP A 44 -2.79 11.46 -7.58
CA ASP A 44 -1.87 10.89 -6.61
C ASP A 44 -2.16 9.41 -6.33
N SER A 45 -1.09 8.64 -6.15
CA SER A 45 -1.15 7.22 -5.82
C SER A 45 -0.16 6.87 -4.72
N ALA A 46 -0.60 6.13 -3.71
CA ALA A 46 0.29 5.52 -2.72
C ALA A 46 0.20 4.00 -2.80
N LEU A 47 1.34 3.35 -3.00
CA LEU A 47 1.47 1.90 -2.90
C LEU A 47 1.90 1.54 -1.48
N VAL A 48 1.36 0.46 -0.93
CA VAL A 48 1.65 0.06 0.45
C VAL A 48 1.92 -1.43 0.53
N ALA A 49 2.96 -1.79 1.28
CA ALA A 49 3.33 -3.18 1.54
C ALA A 49 3.92 -3.36 2.93
N HIS A 50 3.91 -4.59 3.43
CA HIS A 50 4.55 -4.95 4.69
C HIS A 50 6.09 -5.09 4.58
N THR A 51 6.62 -5.27 3.37
CA THR A 51 8.06 -5.51 3.13
C THR A 51 8.57 -4.68 1.97
N LEU A 52 9.89 -4.43 1.96
CA LEU A 52 10.56 -3.75 0.84
C LEU A 52 10.49 -4.59 -0.46
N ASP A 53 10.60 -5.91 -0.36
CA ASP A 53 10.47 -6.76 -1.54
C ASP A 53 9.03 -6.71 -2.10
N GLY A 54 8.03 -6.58 -1.23
CA GLY A 54 6.64 -6.38 -1.63
C GLY A 54 6.42 -5.03 -2.32
N ILE A 55 6.99 -3.94 -1.78
CA ILE A 55 6.88 -2.64 -2.46
C ILE A 55 7.58 -2.65 -3.82
N GLN A 56 8.71 -3.34 -3.95
CA GLN A 56 9.42 -3.50 -5.22
C GLN A 56 8.57 -4.21 -6.27
N ARG A 57 7.93 -5.33 -5.90
CA ARG A 57 7.04 -6.08 -6.81
C ARG A 57 5.78 -5.31 -7.17
N LEU A 58 5.19 -4.57 -6.22
CA LEU A 58 4.06 -3.69 -6.50
C LEU A 58 4.46 -2.55 -7.45
N LEU A 59 5.62 -1.94 -7.25
CA LEU A 59 6.15 -0.88 -8.13
C LEU A 59 6.37 -1.39 -9.56
N GLU A 60 6.96 -2.57 -9.73
CA GLU A 60 7.19 -3.19 -11.03
C GLU A 60 5.87 -3.47 -11.77
N LYS A 61 4.88 -4.06 -11.07
CA LYS A 61 3.55 -4.30 -11.63
C LYS A 61 2.81 -3.01 -11.95
N PHE A 62 2.94 -1.99 -11.10
CA PHE A 62 2.33 -0.69 -11.31
C PHE A 62 2.95 0.04 -12.52
N ASP A 63 4.27 -0.05 -12.69
CA ASP A 63 4.99 0.47 -13.86
C ASP A 63 4.60 -0.26 -15.17
N GLU A 64 4.42 -1.59 -15.11
CA GLU A 64 3.86 -2.36 -16.24
C GLU A 64 2.43 -1.92 -16.60
N ALA A 65 1.54 -1.82 -15.61
CA ALA A 65 0.16 -1.41 -15.83
C ALA A 65 0.07 0.03 -16.36
N THR A 66 0.78 0.98 -15.77
CA THR A 66 0.78 2.39 -16.21
C THR A 66 1.27 2.52 -17.66
N ARG A 67 2.33 1.80 -18.06
CA ARG A 67 2.76 1.74 -19.46
C ARG A 67 1.69 1.20 -20.40
N ALA A 68 0.96 0.16 -19.99
CA ALA A 68 -0.12 -0.41 -20.79
C ALA A 68 -1.27 0.59 -21.03
N TYR A 69 -1.49 1.52 -20.09
CA TYR A 69 -2.43 2.63 -20.23
C TYR A 69 -1.84 3.90 -20.87
N GLY A 70 -0.60 3.85 -21.35
CA GLY A 70 0.08 5.01 -21.97
C GLY A 70 0.47 6.10 -20.98
N MET A 71 0.54 5.77 -19.68
CA MET A 71 0.97 6.66 -18.61
C MET A 71 2.44 6.41 -18.26
N THR A 72 3.05 7.42 -17.64
CA THR A 72 4.43 7.34 -17.15
C THR A 72 4.47 7.80 -15.70
N ILE A 73 5.11 7.00 -14.83
CA ILE A 73 5.31 7.38 -13.44
C ILE A 73 6.42 8.44 -13.34
N ASN A 74 6.17 9.51 -12.59
CA ASN A 74 7.16 10.55 -12.38
C ASN A 74 8.08 10.19 -11.19
N ILE A 75 9.18 9.50 -11.48
CA ILE A 75 10.19 9.08 -10.50
C ILE A 75 10.66 10.23 -9.59
N LYS A 76 10.80 11.46 -10.12
CA LYS A 76 11.27 12.61 -9.33
C LYS A 76 10.26 13.09 -8.28
N LYS A 77 8.99 12.75 -8.45
CA LYS A 77 7.90 13.08 -7.51
C LYS A 77 7.53 11.89 -6.63
N THR A 78 8.02 10.69 -6.93
CA THR A 78 7.73 9.49 -6.15
C THR A 78 8.63 9.47 -4.93
N GLU A 79 8.01 9.49 -3.74
CA GLU A 79 8.70 9.44 -2.46
C GLU A 79 8.49 8.07 -1.81
N VAL A 80 9.50 7.58 -1.08
CA VAL A 80 9.38 6.38 -0.26
C VAL A 80 9.19 6.76 1.20
N LEU A 81 7.99 6.52 1.73
CA LEU A 81 7.64 6.84 3.11
C LEU A 81 7.80 5.65 4.04
N TYR A 82 8.12 5.93 5.30
CA TYR A 82 8.30 4.93 6.36
C TYR A 82 7.34 5.20 7.53
N GLN A 83 6.89 4.12 8.18
CA GLN A 83 6.10 4.22 9.41
C GLN A 83 6.99 4.49 10.64
N PRO A 84 6.83 5.62 11.34
CA PRO A 84 7.58 5.93 12.56
C PRO A 84 7.57 4.78 13.58
N GLY A 85 8.74 4.41 14.11
CA GLY A 85 8.92 3.39 15.14
C GLY A 85 9.76 2.17 14.76
N GLN A 86 10.34 2.08 13.55
CA GLN A 86 11.28 1.02 13.14
C GLN A 86 12.69 1.59 12.91
N PRO A 87 13.77 0.78 13.02
CA PRO A 87 15.12 1.22 12.70
C PRO A 87 15.18 1.79 11.28
N HIS A 88 15.76 2.98 11.13
CA HIS A 88 15.90 3.62 9.82
C HIS A 88 16.96 2.89 8.99
N ILE A 89 16.50 1.93 8.17
CA ILE A 89 17.26 1.38 7.06
C ILE A 89 16.69 2.06 5.81
N PRO A 90 17.46 2.90 5.10
CA PRO A 90 16.96 3.59 3.92
C PRO A 90 16.47 2.55 2.89
N PRO A 91 15.16 2.54 2.57
CA PRO A 91 14.60 1.57 1.65
C PRO A 91 15.14 1.85 0.26
N ARG A 92 15.80 0.87 -0.35
CA ARG A 92 16.21 0.93 -1.76
C ARG A 92 15.11 0.31 -2.61
N ALA A 93 14.02 1.05 -2.81
CA ALA A 93 13.06 0.74 -3.86
C ALA A 93 13.61 1.29 -5.20
N LEU A 94 13.47 0.51 -6.27
CA LEU A 94 13.98 0.85 -7.59
C LEU A 94 12.82 0.92 -8.59
N MET A 95 12.80 1.97 -9.41
CA MET A 95 11.90 2.08 -10.55
C MET A 95 12.73 2.14 -11.84
N GLY A 96 12.60 1.11 -12.68
CA GLY A 96 13.43 0.99 -13.88
C GLY A 96 14.94 1.05 -13.61
N GLY A 97 15.39 0.54 -12.45
CA GLY A 97 16.78 0.59 -12.00
C GLY A 97 17.22 1.90 -11.33
N THR A 98 16.35 2.91 -11.26
CA THR A 98 16.63 4.18 -10.58
C THR A 98 16.14 4.12 -9.12
N PRO A 99 16.99 4.42 -8.12
CA PRO A 99 16.55 4.51 -6.73
C PRO A 99 15.50 5.59 -6.52
N LEU A 100 14.41 5.23 -5.85
CA LEU A 100 13.45 6.16 -5.29
C LEU A 100 14.02 6.69 -3.97
N VAL A 101 13.83 7.98 -3.71
CA VAL A 101 14.39 8.69 -2.54
C VAL A 101 13.29 8.97 -1.52
#